data_AF-A0A955HZJ3-F1
#
_entry.id   AF-A0A955HZJ3-F1
#
_cell.length_a   1.000
_cell.length_b   1.000
_cell.length_c   1.000
_cell.angle_alpha   90.00
_cell.angle_beta   90.00
_cell.angle_gamma   90.00
#
_symmetry.space_group_name_H-M   'P 1'
#
loop_
_entity.id
_entity.type
_entity.pdbx_description
1 polymer ?
#
loop_
_entity_poly.entity_id
_entity_poly.type
_entity_poly.pdbx_seq_one_letter_code
_entity_poly.pdbx_strand_id
1 'polypeptide(L)'
;LLKTIDLVRNINNDLSIGGIVMTMFDSRTRLSTQVIDEINTHFEELAFKSIIPRNVRLSEAPSHGKVIFDYDPRSTGAIAYAKLADEFINRFDK
;
A
#
# COMPACT_ATOMS: atom_id res chain seq x y z
N LEU A 1 -15.81 5.43 4.92
CA LEU A 1 -14.99 5.18 3.72
C LEU A 1 -15.85 4.81 2.51
N LEU A 2 -16.57 3.68 2.52
CA LEU A 2 -17.44 3.26 1.40
C LEU A 2 -18.45 4.33 0.98
N LYS A 3 -19.18 4.93 1.94
CA LYS A 3 -20.08 6.07 1.68
C LYS A 3 -19.41 7.27 0.98
N THR A 4 -18.13 7.50 1.26
CA THR A 4 -17.37 8.58 0.63
C THR A 4 -16.99 8.21 -0.80
N ILE A 5 -16.63 6.95 -1.03
CA ILE A 5 -16.35 6.42 -2.38
C ILE A 5 -17.61 6.52 -3.25
N ASP A 6 -18.77 6.15 -2.70
CA ASP A 6 -20.05 6.23 -3.42
C ASP A 6 -20.45 7.66 -3.76
N LEU A 7 -20.15 8.61 -2.87
CA LEU A 7 -20.40 10.04 -3.14
C LEU A 7 -19.56 10.54 -4.33
N VAL A 8 -18.28 10.17 -4.40
CA VAL A 8 -17.38 10.61 -5.48
C VAL A 8 -17.72 9.93 -6.81
N ARG A 9 -18.19 8.68 -6.79
CA ARG A 9 -18.66 7.99 -8.01
C ARG A 9 -19.81 8.68 -8.71
N ASN A 10 -20.70 9.36 -7.97
CA ASN A 10 -21.78 10.14 -8.58
C ASN A 10 -21.27 11.34 -9.40
N ILE A 11 -20.01 11.74 -9.22
CA ILE A 11 -19.36 12.83 -9.95
C ILE A 11 -18.48 12.29 -11.08
N ASN A 12 -17.89 11.11 -10.89
CA ASN A 12 -17.10 10.41 -11.90
C ASN A 12 -17.50 8.93 -11.98
N ASN A 13 -18.34 8.60 -12.97
CA ASN A 13 -18.89 7.27 -13.15
C ASN A 13 -17.82 6.21 -13.50
N ASP A 14 -16.66 6.63 -14.03
CA ASP A 14 -15.56 5.73 -14.39
C ASP A 14 -14.66 5.41 -13.17
N LEU A 15 -14.95 5.98 -12.00
CA LEU A 15 -14.15 5.76 -10.79
C LEU A 15 -14.34 4.35 -10.22
N SER A 16 -13.30 3.54 -10.35
CA SER A 16 -13.17 2.22 -9.73
C SER A 16 -12.09 2.21 -8.65
N ILE A 17 -12.18 1.24 -7.74
CA ILE A 17 -11.12 0.98 -6.75
C ILE A 17 -10.11 0.06 -7.44
N GLY A 18 -8.91 0.57 -7.73
CA GLY A 18 -7.85 -0.24 -8.33
C GLY A 18 -7.22 -1.27 -7.37
N GLY A 19 -7.22 -0.96 -6.08
CA GLY A 19 -6.82 -1.92 -5.05
C GLY A 19 -6.52 -1.27 -3.70
N ILE A 20 -6.17 -2.11 -2.73
CA ILE A 20 -5.91 -1.73 -1.33
C ILE A 20 -4.48 -2.11 -0.99
N VAL A 21 -3.67 -1.11 -0.58
CA VAL A 21 -2.28 -1.31 -0.16
C VAL A 21 -2.18 -1.17 1.34
N MET A 22 -1.65 -2.20 1.99
CA MET A 22 -1.37 -2.18 3.43
C MET A 22 -0.06 -1.45 3.69
N THR A 23 -0.12 -0.36 4.47
CA THR A 23 1.05 0.48 4.76
C THR A 23 1.28 0.67 6.26
N MET A 24 2.51 1.08 6.60
CA MET A 24 2.96 1.29 7.98
C MET A 24 2.74 0.06 8.88
N PHE A 25 2.77 -1.15 8.29
CA PHE A 25 2.47 -2.38 8.99
C PHE A 25 3.49 -2.66 10.09
N ASP A 26 2.99 -3.01 11.28
CA ASP A 26 3.80 -3.39 12.43
C ASP A 26 3.35 -4.76 12.96
N SER A 27 4.14 -5.80 12.65
CA SER A 27 3.88 -7.19 13.04
C SER A 27 3.84 -7.42 14.55
N ARG A 28 4.33 -6.46 15.35
CA ARG A 28 4.31 -6.54 16.82
C ARG A 28 2.95 -6.15 17.40
N THR A 29 2.08 -5.56 16.59
CA THR A 29 0.78 -5.06 17.03
C THR A 29 -0.34 -5.98 16.55
N ARG A 30 -1.15 -6.49 17.49
CA ARG A 30 -2.30 -7.36 17.18
C ARG A 30 -3.29 -6.66 16.24
N LEU A 31 -3.47 -5.35 16.40
CA LEU A 31 -4.34 -4.55 15.54
C LEU A 31 -3.90 -4.61 14.07
N SER A 32 -2.60 -4.48 13.78
CA SER A 32 -2.12 -4.54 12.39
C SER A 32 -2.42 -5.89 11.75
N THR A 33 -2.26 -6.99 12.50
CA THR A 33 -2.62 -8.33 12.02
C THR A 33 -4.12 -8.46 11.78
N GLN A 34 -4.95 -8.03 12.74
CA GLN A 34 -6.42 -8.08 12.61
C GLN A 34 -6.92 -7.31 11.40
N VAL A 35 -6.36 -6.13 11.12
CA VAL A 35 -6.72 -5.34 9.94
C VAL A 35 -6.34 -6.07 8.65
N ILE A 36 -5.18 -6.72 8.58
CA ILE A 36 -4.80 -7.52 7.40
C ILE A 36 -5.78 -8.66 7.19
N ASP A 37 -6.13 -9.39 8.25
CA ASP A 37 -7.04 -10.53 8.16
C ASP A 37 -8.42 -10.09 7.67
N GLU A 38 -8.92 -8.95 8.17
CA GLU A 38 -10.19 -8.37 7.72
C GLU A 38 -10.15 -7.94 6.25
N ILE A 39 -9.06 -7.30 5.82
CA ILE A 39 -8.88 -6.91 4.41
C ILE A 39 -8.80 -8.12 3.50
N ASN A 40 -8.03 -9.14 3.87
CA ASN A 40 -7.93 -10.38 3.09
C ASN A 40 -9.26 -11.14 3.04
N THR A 41 -10.09 -11.07 4.09
CA THR A 41 -11.38 -11.74 4.12
C THR A 41 -12.44 -11.04 3.27
N HIS A 42 -12.46 -9.69 3.26
CA HIS A 42 -13.54 -8.92 2.63
C HIS A 42 -13.17 -8.34 1.25
N PHE A 43 -11.88 -8.21 0.95
CA PHE A 43 -11.38 -7.49 -0.21
C PHE A 43 -10.21 -8.21 -0.90
N GLU A 44 -10.18 -9.55 -0.86
CA GLU A 44 -9.07 -10.37 -1.37
C GLU A 44 -8.64 -9.99 -2.79
N GLU A 45 -9.59 -9.82 -3.72
CA GLU A 45 -9.31 -9.47 -5.11
C GLU A 45 -8.73 -8.07 -5.29
N LEU A 46 -9.09 -7.14 -4.39
CA LEU A 46 -8.61 -5.75 -4.42
C LEU A 46 -7.31 -5.59 -3.63
N ALA A 47 -7.04 -6.44 -2.65
CA ALA A 47 -5.85 -6.35 -1.82
C ALA A 47 -4.57 -6.58 -2.64
N PHE A 48 -3.57 -5.75 -2.40
CA PHE A 48 -2.21 -6.02 -2.84
C PHE A 48 -1.57 -7.03 -1.87
N LYS A 49 -0.83 -7.99 -2.42
CA LYS A 49 -0.03 -8.94 -1.63
C LYS A 49 1.16 -8.25 -0.98
N SER A 50 1.65 -7.18 -1.59
CA SER A 50 2.74 -6.37 -1.08
C SER A 50 2.30 -5.52 0.12
N ILE A 51 2.99 -5.70 1.25
CA ILE A 51 2.78 -4.95 2.49
C ILE A 51 3.96 -4.01 2.70
N ILE A 52 3.70 -2.72 2.93
CA ILE A 52 4.73 -1.73 3.27
C ILE A 52 4.91 -1.70 4.80
N PRO A 53 6.03 -2.21 5.34
CA PRO A 53 6.27 -2.22 6.77
C PRO A 53 6.59 -0.81 7.29
N ARG A 54 6.37 -0.59 8.58
CA ARG A 54 6.94 0.56 9.27
C ARG A 54 8.46 0.45 9.25
N ASN A 55 9.13 1.41 8.61
CA ASN A 55 10.58 1.40 8.44
C ASN A 55 11.15 2.81 8.69
N VAL A 56 12.18 2.92 9.54
CA VAL A 56 12.78 4.22 9.92
C VAL A 56 13.42 4.92 8.73
N ARG A 57 14.15 4.19 7.88
CA ARG A 57 14.80 4.74 6.67
C ARG A 57 13.78 5.33 5.70
N LEU A 58 12.63 4.66 5.54
CA LEU A 58 11.52 5.16 4.74
C LEU A 58 10.94 6.46 5.30
N SER A 59 10.89 6.62 6.62
CA SER A 59 10.46 7.86 7.27
C SER A 59 11.52 8.97 7.25
N GLU A 60 12.81 8.62 7.20
CA GLU A 60 13.93 9.56 7.12
C GLU A 60 14.15 10.09 5.69
N ALA A 61 13.93 9.27 4.65
CA ALA A 61 14.22 9.65 3.26
C ALA A 61 13.65 11.03 2.83
N PRO A 62 12.39 11.40 3.19
CA PRO A 62 11.84 12.72 2.87
C PRO A 62 12.60 13.90 3.48
N SER A 63 13.14 13.77 4.71
CA SER A 63 13.89 14.86 5.34
C SER A 63 15.24 15.12 4.65
N HIS A 64 15.75 14.13 3.92
CA HIS A 64 16.93 14.23 3.08
C HIS A 64 16.62 14.60 1.62
N GLY A 65 15.35 14.86 1.28
CA GLY A 65 14.94 15.20 -0.08
C GLY A 65 15.18 14.06 -1.09
N LYS A 66 15.22 12.81 -0.64
CA LYS A 66 15.47 11.63 -1.48
C LYS A 66 14.28 10.69 -1.44
N VAL A 67 14.04 9.99 -2.54
CA VAL A 67 13.17 8.81 -2.53
C VAL A 67 13.84 7.65 -1.80
N ILE A 68 13.07 6.68 -1.34
CA ILE A 68 13.62 5.56 -0.56
C ILE A 68 14.67 4.75 -1.33
N PHE A 69 14.54 4.65 -2.65
CA PHE A 69 15.48 3.96 -3.53
C PHE A 69 16.86 4.65 -3.58
N ASP A 70 16.89 5.99 -3.49
CA ASP A 70 18.15 6.77 -3.49
C ASP A 70 18.72 6.95 -2.09
N TYR A 71 17.87 6.91 -1.07
CA TYR A 71 18.26 7.08 0.33
C TYR A 71 18.86 5.79 0.90
N ASP A 72 18.13 4.67 0.80
CA ASP A 72 18.59 3.34 1.21
C ASP A 72 17.88 2.25 0.39
N PRO A 73 18.46 1.86 -0.77
CA PRO A 73 17.87 0.87 -1.66
C PRO A 73 17.80 -0.54 -1.07
N ARG A 74 18.58 -0.82 0.00
CA ARG A 74 18.60 -2.13 0.67
C ARG A 74 17.65 -2.18 1.86
N SER A 75 17.03 -1.06 2.23
CA SER A 75 16.04 -1.01 3.31
C SER A 75 14.84 -1.91 3.02
N THR A 76 14.20 -2.42 4.08
CA THR A 76 12.97 -3.20 3.93
C THR A 76 11.84 -2.39 3.30
N GLY A 77 11.83 -1.06 3.48
CA GLY A 77 10.90 -0.16 2.81
C GLY A 77 11.12 -0.09 1.30
N ALA A 78 12.38 0.08 0.84
CA ALA A 78 12.72 0.08 -0.59
C ALA A 78 12.31 -1.24 -1.26
N ILE A 79 12.68 -2.37 -0.65
CA ILE A 79 12.36 -3.70 -1.20
C ILE A 79 10.84 -3.92 -1.27
N ALA A 80 10.08 -3.47 -0.27
CA ALA A 80 8.63 -3.59 -0.27
C ALA A 80 7.97 -2.73 -1.35
N TYR A 81 8.44 -1.50 -1.55
CA TYR A 81 7.94 -0.65 -2.64
C TYR A 81 8.31 -1.16 -4.03
N ALA A 82 9.48 -1.77 -4.21
CA ALA A 82 9.85 -2.42 -5.47
C ALA A 82 8.87 -3.55 -5.82
N LYS A 83 8.57 -4.43 -4.86
CA LYS A 83 7.57 -5.51 -5.04
C LYS A 83 6.18 -4.97 -5.32
N LEU A 84 5.78 -3.90 -4.63
CA LEU A 84 4.50 -3.24 -4.88
C LEU A 84 4.43 -2.66 -6.28
N ALA A 85 5.51 -2.03 -6.77
CA ALA A 85 5.58 -1.51 -8.13
C ALA A 85 5.45 -2.63 -9.17
N ASP A 86 6.16 -3.75 -8.99
CA ASP A 86 6.03 -4.92 -9.87
C ASP A 86 4.59 -5.46 -9.86
N GLU A 87 3.96 -5.58 -8.68
CA GLU A 87 2.58 -6.02 -8.55
C GLU A 87 1.59 -5.06 -9.22
N PHE A 88 1.82 -3.75 -9.08
CA PHE A 88 1.00 -2.70 -9.69
C PHE A 88 1.05 -2.76 -11.21
N ILE A 89 2.25 -2.82 -11.80
CA ILE A 89 2.43 -2.91 -13.26
C ILE A 89 1.73 -4.17 -13.79
N ASN A 90 1.95 -5.32 -13.16
CA ASN A 90 1.30 -6.57 -13.57
C ASN A 90 -0.23 -6.52 -13.51
N ARG A 91 -0.80 -5.69 -12.63
CA ARG A 91 -2.24 -5.55 -12.45
C ARG A 91 -2.88 -4.61 -13.47
N PHE A 92 -2.22 -3.51 -13.83
CA PHE A 92 -2.82 -2.43 -14.63
C PHE A 92 -2.24 -2.26 -16.03
N ASP A 93 -1.02 -2.72 -16.29
CA ASP A 93 -0.28 -2.42 -17.53
C ASP A 93 -0.42 -3.54 -18.57
N LYS A 94 -1.67 -4.01 -18.78
CA LYS A 94 -2.03 -4.97 -19.84
C LYS A 94 -2.62 -4.30 -21.07
#